data_AF-A0A6I5CV09-F1
#
_entry.id   AF-A0A6I5CV09-F1
#
_cell.length_a   1.000
_cell.length_b   1.000
_cell.length_c   1.000
_cell.angle_alpha   90.00
_cell.angle_beta   90.00
_cell.angle_gamma   90.00
#
_symmetry.space_group_name_H-M   'P 1'
#
loop_
_entity.id
_entity.type
_entity.pdbx_description
1 polymer ?
#
loop_
_entity_poly.entity_id
_entity_poly.type
_entity_poly.pdbx_seq_one_letter_code
_entity_poly.pdbx_strand_id
1 'polypeptide(L)' 'TYGERIGYLHLKQVDPEILARVVADGVPFGPAVRRGVMCEPPSGIPDLEPVLAAAQKLGVDLFAIVEQDMYPC' A
#
# COMPACT_ATOMS: atom_id res chain seq x y z
N THR A 1 12.92 -2.31 -17.55
CA THR A 1 11.76 -2.41 -16.62
C THR A 1 11.98 -3.63 -15.75
N TYR A 2 11.18 -3.85 -14.70
CA TYR A 2 11.29 -5.03 -13.82
C TYR A 2 10.07 -5.95 -13.90
N GLY A 3 9.19 -5.72 -14.88
CA GLY A 3 7.87 -6.35 -14.96
C GLY A 3 7.94 -7.87 -15.05
N GLU A 4 8.95 -8.39 -15.75
CA GLU A 4 9.23 -9.81 -15.88
C GLU A 4 9.62 -10.51 -14.56
N ARG A 5 9.92 -9.73 -13.51
CA ARG A 5 10.24 -10.22 -12.16
C ARG A 5 9.09 -10.04 -11.15
N ILE A 6 7.96 -9.48 -11.57
CA ILE A 6 6.80 -9.24 -10.69
C ILE A 6 5.82 -10.39 -10.83
N GLY A 7 5.84 -11.32 -9.87
CA GLY A 7 4.85 -12.42 -9.79
C GLY A 7 3.82 -12.25 -8.67
N TYR A 8 4.00 -11.25 -7.80
CA TYR A 8 3.19 -11.08 -6.60
C TYR A 8 3.07 -9.62 -6.17
N LEU A 9 1.85 -9.16 -5.86
CA LEU A 9 1.55 -7.79 -5.42
C LEU A 9 0.86 -7.77 -4.06
N HIS A 10 1.33 -6.88 -3.18
CA HIS A 10 0.59 -6.45 -1.99
C HIS A 10 -0.04 -5.09 -2.30
N LEU A 11 -1.36 -5.04 -2.32
CA LEU A 11 -2.13 -3.83 -2.57
C LEU A 11 -2.47 -3.19 -1.21
N LYS A 12 -1.76 -2.12 -0.87
CA LYS A 12 -1.88 -1.37 0.38
C LYS A 12 -2.17 0.09 0.07
N GLN A 13 -2.96 0.73 0.92
CA GLN A 13 -3.13 2.18 0.91
C GLN A 13 -2.73 2.81 2.23
N VAL A 14 -2.30 4.07 2.15
CA VAL A 14 -1.96 4.90 3.29
C VAL A 14 -2.87 6.12 3.36
N ASP A 15 -3.23 6.53 4.58
CA ASP A 15 -3.91 7.79 4.80
C ASP A 15 -2.89 8.94 4.63
N PRO A 16 -3.07 9.84 3.66
CA PRO A 16 -2.08 10.88 3.36
C PRO A 16 -1.97 11.94 4.45
N GLU A 17 -3.05 12.23 5.18
CA GLU A 17 -3.04 13.23 6.26
C GLU A 17 -2.28 12.70 7.48
N ILE A 18 -2.51 11.42 7.83
CA ILE A 18 -1.79 10.76 8.92
C ILE A 18 -0.32 10.57 8.53
N LEU A 19 -0.04 10.18 7.28
CA LEU A 19 1.33 10.00 6.78
C LEU A 19 2.12 11.30 6.89
N ALA A 20 1.53 12.44 6.50
CA ALA A 20 2.19 13.74 6.60
C ALA A 20 2.64 14.05 8.04
N ARG A 21 1.78 13.76 9.04
CA ARG A 21 2.12 13.95 10.46
C ARG A 21 3.17 12.95 10.93
N VAL A 22 3.04 11.68 10.55
CA VAL A 22 4.01 10.61 10.88
C VAL A 22 5.41 10.97 10.39
N VAL A 23 5.54 11.48 9.16
CA VAL A 23 6.82 11.90 8.58
C VAL A 23 7.34 13.15 9.29
N ALA A 24 6.50 14.16 9.50
CA ALA A 24 6.90 15.40 10.18
C ALA A 24 7.41 15.17 11.61
N ASP A 25 6.76 14.26 12.34
CA ASP A 25 7.06 13.95 13.74
C ASP A 25 8.11 12.83 13.90
N GLY A 26 8.61 12.25 12.81
CA GLY A 26 9.57 11.14 12.86
C GLY A 26 9.05 9.89 13.57
N VAL A 27 7.76 9.57 13.40
CA VAL A 27 7.07 8.52 14.16
C VAL A 27 7.48 7.14 13.63
N PRO A 28 7.92 6.20 14.50
CA PRO A 28 8.24 4.84 14.09
C PRO A 28 7.01 4.10 13.54
N PHE A 29 7.26 3.07 12.72
CA PHE A 29 6.21 2.35 11.98
C PHE A 29 5.08 1.79 12.86
N GLY A 30 5.38 1.03 13.93
CA GLY A 30 4.34 0.45 14.79
C GLY A 30 3.37 1.49 15.39
N PRO A 31 3.88 2.57 16.02
CA PRO A 31 3.06 3.71 16.43
C PRO A 31 2.32 4.40 15.27
N ALA A 32 2.90 4.48 14.07
CA ALA A 32 2.22 5.05 12.90
C ALA A 32 1.04 4.18 12.44
N VAL A 33 1.22 2.85 12.39
CA VAL A 33 0.16 1.89 12.10
C VAL A 33 -0.95 1.98 13.15
N ARG A 34 -0.60 2.07 14.44
CA ARG A 34 -1.58 2.29 15.52
C ARG A 34 -2.40 3.57 15.36
N ARG A 35 -1.82 4.60 14.73
CA ARG A 35 -2.51 5.88 14.42
C ARG A 35 -3.43 5.78 13.20
N GLY A 36 -3.43 4.66 12.48
CA GLY A 36 -4.24 4.46 11.27
C GLY A 36 -3.55 4.88 9.97
N VAL A 37 -2.21 4.99 9.94
CA VAL A 37 -1.51 5.39 8.71
C VAL A 37 -1.73 4.41 7.55
N MET A 38 -1.91 3.12 7.86
CA MET A 38 -2.28 2.08 6.89
C MET A 38 -3.79 1.91 6.94
N CYS A 39 -4.48 2.08 5.81
CA CYS A 39 -5.94 2.12 5.72
C CYS A 39 -6.49 1.14 4.68
N GLU A 40 -7.75 0.76 4.83
CA GLU A 40 -8.42 -0.17 3.92
C GLU A 40 -8.68 0.52 2.57
N PRO A 41 -8.29 -0.09 1.43
CA PRO A 41 -8.68 0.45 0.14
C PRO A 41 -10.21 0.52 -0.02
N PRO A 42 -10.78 1.60 -0.59
CA PRO A 42 -10.11 2.68 -1.33
C PRO A 42 -9.94 3.99 -0.52
N SER A 43 -9.74 3.92 0.81
CA SER A 43 -9.76 5.12 1.67
C SER A 43 -8.46 5.93 1.70
N GLY A 44 -7.44 5.56 0.92
CA GLY A 44 -6.13 6.23 0.94
C GLY A 44 -5.44 6.27 -0.41
N ILE A 45 -4.13 6.45 -0.39
CA ILE A 45 -3.28 6.52 -1.59
C ILE A 45 -2.28 5.36 -1.63
N PRO A 46 -1.79 4.95 -2.81
CA PRO A 46 -2.20 5.41 -4.15
C PRO A 46 -3.54 4.82 -4.60
N ASP A 47 -4.19 5.44 -5.59
CA ASP A 47 -5.31 4.81 -6.31
C ASP A 47 -4.85 3.46 -6.88
N LEU A 48 -5.62 2.41 -6.62
CA LEU A 48 -5.25 1.06 -7.05
C LEU A 48 -5.57 0.81 -8.53
N GLU A 49 -6.53 1.53 -9.12
CA GLU A 49 -6.94 1.33 -10.52
C GLU A 49 -5.76 1.53 -11.51
N PRO A 50 -4.97 2.62 -11.47
CA PRO A 50 -3.83 2.77 -12.37
C PRO A 50 -2.74 1.71 -12.16
N VAL A 51 -2.55 1.26 -10.91
CA VAL A 51 -1.58 0.21 -10.57
C VAL A 51 -2.00 -1.13 -11.19
N LEU A 52 -3.27 -1.50 -11.04
CA LEU A 52 -3.84 -2.72 -11.61
C LEU A 52 -3.81 -2.70 -13.14
N ALA A 53 -4.16 -1.56 -13.76
CA ALA A 53 -4.09 -1.40 -15.21
C ALA A 53 -2.65 -1.52 -15.75
N ALA A 54 -1.64 -1.08 -14.99
CA ALA A 54 -0.24 -1.28 -15.34
C ALA A 54 0.20 -2.74 -15.14
N ALA A 55 -0.20 -3.38 -14.04
CA ALA A 55 0.13 -4.77 -13.74
C ALA A 55 -0.42 -5.75 -14.80
N GLN A 56 -1.65 -5.53 -15.27
CA GLN A 56 -2.27 -6.35 -16.32
C GLN A 56 -1.50 -6.30 -17.65
N LYS A 57 -0.79 -5.21 -17.95
CA LYS A 57 0.01 -5.07 -19.17
C LYS A 57 1.33 -5.83 -19.14
N LEU A 58 1.72 -6.39 -18.00
CA LEU A 58 2.97 -7.15 -17.87
C LEU A 58 2.91 -8.50 -18.61
N GLY A 59 1.72 -9.06 -18.83
CA GLY A 59 1.56 -10.33 -19.54
C GLY A 59 2.19 -11.53 -18.83
N VAL A 60 2.31 -11.45 -17.50
CA VAL A 60 2.85 -12.51 -16.62
C VAL A 60 1.75 -13.07 -15.73
N ASP A 61 1.93 -14.30 -15.25
CA ASP A 61 1.08 -14.84 -14.18
C ASP A 61 1.37 -14.08 -12.88
N LEU A 62 0.32 -13.51 -12.28
CA LEU A 62 0.43 -12.57 -11.19
C LEU A 62 -0.63 -12.84 -10.14
N PHE A 63 -0.18 -13.00 -8.90
CA PHE A 63 -1.06 -13.07 -7.74
C PHE A 63 -1.07 -11.70 -7.03
N ALA A 64 -2.23 -11.28 -6.51
CA ALA A 64 -2.34 -10.03 -5.77
C ALA A 64 -3.21 -10.24 -4.52
N ILE A 65 -2.81 -9.63 -3.41
CA ILE A 65 -3.60 -9.57 -2.18
C ILE A 65 -3.91 -8.12 -1.82
N VAL A 66 -5.09 -7.90 -1.23
CA VAL A 66 -5.36 -6.68 -0.48
C VAL A 66 -4.78 -6.88 0.92
N GLU A 67 -3.95 -5.95 1.36
CA GLU A 67 -3.31 -6.02 2.68
C GLU A 67 -3.44 -4.69 3.41
N GLN A 68 -3.60 -4.75 4.72
CA GLN A 68 -3.55 -3.60 5.62
C GLN A 68 -2.74 -4.01 6.85
N ASP A 69 -1.71 -3.24 7.20
CA ASP A 69 -1.04 -3.45 8.48
C ASP A 69 -1.92 -2.95 9.62
N MET A 70 -2.02 -3.75 10.68
CA MET A 70 -2.72 -3.38 11.90
C MET A 70 -1.74 -3.47 13.09
N TYR A 71 -2.03 -2.80 14.21
CA TYR A 71 -1.21 -2.92 15.41
C TYR A 71 -2.02 -2.62 16.69
N PRO A 72 -1.89 -3.43 17.77
CA PRO A 72 -1.12 -4.67 17.88
C PRO A 72 -1.99 -5.86 17.44
N CYS A 73 -1.84 -6.32 16.21
CA CYS A 73 -2.52 -7.52 15.72
C CYS A 73 -1.55 -8.70 15.67
#